data_AF-A0A2K3LWT1-F1
#
_entry.id   AF-A0A2K3LWT1-F1
#
_cell.length_a   1.000
_cell.length_b   1.000
_cell.length_c   1.000
_cell.angle_alpha   90.00
_cell.angle_beta   90.00
_cell.angle_gamma   90.00
#
_symmetry.space_group_name_H-M   'P 1'
#
loop_
_entity.id
_entity.type
_entity.pdbx_description
1 polymer ?
#
loop_
_entity_poly.entity_id
_entity_poly.type
_entity_poly.pdbx_seq_one_letter_code
_entity_poly.pdbx_strand_id
1 'polypeptide(L)' 'ATLNEHNNEMSRRLMGVLEKLRNDDRAYYQLCHLVRQGEQPKEGFLLLANLVEDQMGGNSGYSDWMLQISRQVQHS' A
#
# COMPACT_ATOMS: atom_id res chain seq x y z
N ALA A 1 -14.72 10.42 6.41
CA ALA A 1 -14.04 10.76 7.68
C ALA A 1 -12.84 11.64 7.33
N THR A 2 -12.69 12.77 8.00
CA THR A 2 -11.56 13.69 7.75
C THR A 2 -10.44 13.35 8.73
N LEU A 3 -9.22 13.18 8.22
CA LEU A 3 -8.04 12.96 9.05
C LEU A 3 -7.69 14.26 9.76
N ASN A 4 -7.79 14.26 11.09
CA ASN A 4 -7.48 15.41 11.93
C ASN A 4 -6.57 14.97 13.08
N GLU A 5 -5.70 15.88 13.52
CA GLU A 5 -4.96 15.68 14.76
C GLU A 5 -5.92 15.72 15.95
N HIS A 6 -5.77 14.75 16.85
CA HIS A 6 -6.45 14.70 18.14
C HIS A 6 -5.43 14.87 19.26
N ASN A 7 -5.87 15.33 20.43
CA ASN A 7 -4.99 15.55 21.59
C ASN A 7 -4.60 14.23 22.29
N ASN A 8 -3.93 13.33 21.57
CA ASN A 8 -3.33 12.12 22.11
C ASN A 8 -2.00 11.82 21.42
N GLU A 9 -1.14 11.07 22.10
CA GLU A 9 0.21 10.77 21.64
C GLU A 9 0.24 10.03 20.30
N MET A 10 -0.65 9.05 20.11
CA MET A 10 -0.69 8.25 18.89
C MET A 10 -1.10 9.08 17.68
N SER A 11 -2.08 9.97 17.84
CA SER A 11 -2.50 10.88 16.78
C SER A 11 -1.37 11.84 16.40
N ARG A 12 -0.66 12.42 17.38
CA ARG A 12 0.49 13.30 17.10
C ARG A 12 1.61 12.56 16.35
N ARG A 13 1.92 11.33 16.75
CA ARG A 13 2.91 10.49 16.06
C ARG A 13 2.49 10.18 14.61
N LEU A 14 1.24 9.80 14.39
CA LEU A 14 0.71 9.55 13.04
C LEU A 14 0.80 10.80 12.16
N MET A 15 0.37 11.96 12.66
CA MET A 15 0.43 13.21 11.90
C MET A 15 1.87 13.60 11.55
N GLY A 16 2.82 13.41 12.47
CA GLY A 16 4.25 13.64 12.20
C GLY A 16 4.83 12.74 11.11
N VAL A 17 4.42 11.46 11.04
CA VAL A 17 4.84 10.56 9.95
C VAL A 17 4.29 11.04 8.60
N LEU A 18 3.01 11.44 8.55
CA LEU A 18 2.38 11.94 7.33
C LEU A 18 2.99 13.25 6.85
N GLU A 19 3.35 14.15 7.77
CA GLU A 19 4.06 15.38 7.44
C GLU A 19 5.45 15.09 6.87
N LYS A 20 6.18 14.14 7.45
CA LYS A 20 7.47 13.71 6.91
C LYS A 20 7.35 13.18 5.48
N LEU A 21 6.36 12.33 5.20
CA LEU A 21 6.11 11.80 3.86
C LEU A 21 5.72 12.88 2.85
N ARG A 22 4.92 13.87 3.26
CA ARG A 22 4.53 15.01 2.40
C ARG A 22 5.69 15.95 2.08
N ASN A 23 6.64 16.08 2.99
CA ASN A 23 7.80 16.96 2.80
C ASN A 23 8.91 16.33 1.95
N ASP A 24 8.86 15.02 1.72
CA ASP A 24 9.84 14.27 0.93
C ASP A 24 9.75 14.62 -0.57
N ASP A 25 8.53 14.75 -1.09
CA ASP A 25 8.27 15.18 -2.47
C ASP A 25 7.39 16.43 -2.50
N ARG A 26 8.00 17.57 -2.83
CA ARG A 26 7.30 18.86 -2.92
C ARG A 26 6.46 19.03 -4.18
N ALA A 27 6.65 18.18 -5.20
CA ALA A 27 5.87 18.26 -6.43
C ALA A 27 4.49 17.60 -6.29
N TYR A 28 4.33 16.66 -5.34
CA TYR A 28 3.11 15.88 -5.18
C TYR A 28 2.62 15.82 -3.74
N TYR A 29 1.42 16.35 -3.50
CA TYR A 29 0.77 16.23 -2.20
C TYR A 29 0.06 14.87 -2.08
N GLN A 30 0.55 14.01 -1.19
CA GLN A 30 -0.03 12.69 -0.93
C GLN A 30 -1.34 12.80 -0.12
N LEU A 31 -2.48 12.51 -0.78
CA LEU A 31 -3.80 12.48 -0.16
C LEU A 31 -3.99 11.18 0.65
N CYS A 32 -4.45 11.31 1.89
CA CYS A 32 -4.69 10.16 2.76
C CYS A 32 -6.10 9.59 2.57
N HIS A 33 -6.19 8.28 2.34
CA HIS A 33 -7.46 7.55 2.29
C HIS A 33 -7.59 6.59 3.48
N LEU A 34 -8.64 6.76 4.28
CA LEU A 34 -8.97 5.80 5.33
C LEU A 34 -9.73 4.62 4.72
N VAL A 35 -9.15 3.43 4.80
CA VAL A 35 -9.72 2.17 4.31
C VAL A 35 -9.93 1.25 5.50
N ARG A 36 -11.13 0.65 5.60
CA ARG A 36 -11.40 -0.38 6.60
C ARG A 36 -11.27 -1.77 5.97
N GLN A 37 -10.83 -2.74 6.77
CA GLN A 37 -10.78 -4.13 6.35
C GLN A 37 -12.19 -4.63 5.97
N GLY A 38 -12.30 -5.30 4.83
CA GLY A 38 -13.56 -5.78 4.27
C GLY A 38 -14.40 -4.73 3.53
N GLU A 39 -13.95 -3.47 3.45
CA GLU A 39 -14.65 -2.39 2.74
C GLU A 39 -14.46 -2.52 1.22
N GLN A 40 -15.04 -3.54 0.60
CA GLN A 40 -14.96 -3.76 -0.84
C GLN A 40 -15.93 -2.84 -1.62
N PRO A 41 -15.55 -2.30 -2.79
CA PRO A 41 -14.29 -2.52 -3.52
C PRO A 41 -13.14 -1.58 -3.12
N LYS A 42 -13.39 -0.66 -2.18
CA LYS A 42 -12.45 0.40 -1.80
C LYS A 42 -11.13 -0.14 -1.26
N GLU A 43 -11.20 -1.17 -0.41
CA GLU A 43 -10.01 -1.87 0.10
C GLU A 43 -9.23 -2.54 -1.04
N GLY A 44 -9.92 -3.24 -1.93
CA GLY A 44 -9.32 -3.82 -3.13
C GLY A 44 -8.56 -2.79 -3.96
N PHE A 45 -9.19 -1.64 -4.21
CA PHE A 45 -8.66 -0.61 -5.11
C PHE A 45 -7.58 0.28 -4.47
N LEU A 46 -7.77 0.75 -3.24
CA LEU A 46 -6.88 1.74 -2.62
C LEU A 46 -5.72 1.11 -1.83
N LEU A 47 -5.88 -0.12 -1.33
CA LEU A 47 -4.87 -0.77 -0.50
C LEU A 47 -4.32 -2.02 -1.16
N LEU A 48 -5.16 -3.02 -1.40
CA LEU A 48 -4.69 -4.35 -1.78
C LEU A 48 -4.00 -4.32 -3.15
N ALA A 49 -4.53 -3.59 -4.15
CA ALA A 49 -3.91 -3.48 -5.47
C ALA A 49 -2.47 -2.90 -5.47
N ASN A 50 -2.04 -2.25 -4.39
CA ASN A 50 -0.68 -1.73 -4.24
C ASN A 50 0.28 -2.73 -3.57
N LEU A 51 -0.22 -3.87 -3.07
CA LEU A 51 0.59 -4.97 -2.54
C LEU A 51 1.08 -5.84 -3.71
N VAL A 52 2.05 -5.31 -4.46
CA VAL A 52 2.50 -5.87 -5.75
C VAL A 52 3.08 -7.29 -5.69
N GLU A 53 3.49 -7.74 -4.50
CA GLU A 53 4.00 -9.09 -4.29
C GLU A 53 2.87 -10.11 -4.09
N ASP A 54 1.71 -9.66 -3.65
CA ASP A 54 0.58 -10.53 -3.32
C ASP A 54 -0.17 -10.96 -4.59
N GLN A 55 -0.68 -12.19 -4.57
CA GLN A 55 -1.55 -12.68 -5.63
C GLN A 55 -2.90 -11.96 -5.56
N MET A 56 -3.23 -11.21 -6.61
CA MET A 56 -4.50 -10.50 -6.74
C MET A 56 -5.08 -10.61 -8.14
N GLY A 57 -6.40 -10.73 -8.23
CA GLY A 57 -7.15 -10.56 -9.48
C GLY A 57 -6.69 -11.45 -10.63
N GLY A 58 -6.25 -12.68 -10.34
CA GLY A 58 -5.75 -13.62 -11.35
C GLY A 58 -4.31 -13.39 -11.83
N ASN A 59 -3.63 -12.36 -11.32
CA ASN A 59 -2.20 -12.16 -11.58
C ASN A 59 -1.34 -13.11 -10.74
N SER A 60 -0.12 -13.42 -11.19
CA SER A 60 0.85 -14.19 -10.40
C SER A 60 1.47 -13.33 -9.32
N GLY A 61 1.53 -13.84 -8.09
CA GLY A 61 2.28 -13.20 -7.01
C GLY A 61 3.79 -13.31 -7.24
N TYR A 62 4.57 -12.60 -6.43
CA TYR A 62 6.03 -12.62 -6.50
C TYR A 62 6.62 -14.04 -6.34
N SER A 63 6.08 -14.84 -5.43
CA SER A 63 6.52 -16.22 -5.20
C SER A 63 6.34 -17.12 -6.43
N ASP A 64 5.18 -17.02 -7.09
CA ASP A 64 4.88 -17.76 -8.32
C ASP A 64 5.78 -17.30 -9.46
N TRP A 65 6.03 -15.99 -9.56
CA TRP A 65 6.92 -15.42 -10.56
C TRP A 65 8.36 -15.91 -10.40
N MET A 66 8.87 -15.95 -9.15
CA MET A 66 10.19 -16.50 -8.86
C MET A 66 10.30 -17.98 -9.23
N LEU A 67 9.24 -18.76 -8.98
CA LEU A 67 9.19 -20.16 -9.38
C LEU A 67 9.20 -20.32 -10.91
N GLN A 68 8.47 -19.47 -11.64
CA GLN A 68 8.48 -19.46 -13.11
C GLN A 68 9.87 -19.13 -13.66
N ILE A 69 10.55 -18.11 -13.12
CA ILE A 69 11.91 -17.74 -13.51
C ILE A 69 12.87 -18.90 -13.25
N SER A 70 12.82 -19.51 -12.06
CA SER A 70 13.69 -20.64 -11.72
C SER A 70 13.53 -21.80 -12.69
N ARG A 71 12.29 -22.12 -13.09
CA ARG A 71 12.02 -23.17 -14.07
C ARG A 71 12.58 -22.81 -15.45
N GLN A 72 12.38 -21.57 -15.91
CA GLN A 72 12.90 -21.11 -17.20
C GLN A 72 14.43 -21.20 -17.28
N VAL A 73 15.12 -20.80 -16.22
CA VAL A 73 16.59 -20.87 -16.14
C VAL A 73 17.08 -22.33 -16.14
N GLN A 74 16.38 -23.24 -15.45
CA GLN A 74 16.75 -24.67 -15.42
C GLN A 74 16.47 -25.40 -16.74
N HIS A 75 15.52 -24.92 -17.52
CA HIS A 75 15.14 -25.48 -18.82
C HIS A 75 15.82 -24.78 -20.02
N SER A 76 16.72 -23.82 -19.77
CA SER A 76 17.58 -23.17 -20.78
C SER A 76 18.95 -23.83 -20.83
#